data_AF-A0A560FB50-F1
#
_entry.id   AF-A0A560FB50-F1
#
_cell.length_a   1.000
_cell.length_b   1.000
_cell.length_c   1.000
_cell.angle_alpha   90.00
_cell.angle_beta   90.00
_cell.angle_gamma   90.00
#
_symmetry.space_group_name_H-M   'P 1'
#
loop_
_entity.id
_entity.type
_entity.pdbx_description
1 polymer ?
#
loop_
_entity_poly.entity_id
_entity_poly.type
_entity_poly.pdbx_seq_one_letter_code
_entity_poly.pdbx_strand_id
1 'polypeptide(L)'
;MTYDEKDSALQARIIEALVQRYEINRAEEEGTAHFGHFEEDLVTPCVDISKDEIRDKTGRSDVRKVVMTQYVEALSRPGFTAHMLPGKDIIRVCIEPERTPDNMFRSLDALVESNNEMIIKQQIESHDEG
;
A
#
# COMPACT_ATOMS: atom_id res chain seq x y z
N MET A 1 21.54 23.14 3.94
CA MET A 1 20.23 22.48 4.05
C MET A 1 19.95 22.13 5.49
N THR A 2 18.77 22.48 5.98
CA THR A 2 18.27 22.09 7.31
C THR A 2 17.90 20.60 7.31
N TYR A 3 17.65 20.01 8.48
CA TYR A 3 17.15 18.64 8.54
C TYR A 3 15.75 18.51 7.94
N ASP A 4 14.90 19.52 8.10
CA ASP A 4 13.54 19.51 7.57
C ASP A 4 13.53 19.50 6.03
N GLU A 5 14.46 20.24 5.40
CA GLU A 5 14.64 20.22 3.94
C GLU A 5 15.11 18.84 3.45
N LYS A 6 16.05 18.21 4.17
CA LYS A 6 16.53 16.87 3.83
C LYS A 6 15.46 15.81 4.03
N ASP A 7 14.66 15.94 5.09
CA ASP A 7 13.54 15.04 5.35
C ASP A 7 12.48 15.15 4.25
N SER A 8 12.10 16.37 3.90
CA SER A 8 11.14 16.63 2.81
C SER A 8 11.64 16.08 1.48
N ALA A 9 12.94 16.24 1.19
CA ALA A 9 13.56 15.69 -0.02
C ALA A 9 13.56 14.15 -0.03
N LEU A 10 13.85 13.51 1.11
CA LEU A 10 13.80 12.06 1.22
C LEU A 10 12.37 11.54 1.06
N GLN A 11 11.40 12.16 1.73
CA GLN A 11 9.98 11.83 1.63
C GLN A 11 9.47 11.94 0.19
N ALA A 12 9.79 13.04 -0.51
CA ALA A 12 9.44 13.21 -1.92
C ALA A 12 10.02 12.09 -2.80
N ARG A 13 11.30 11.74 -2.58
CA ARG A 13 11.98 10.67 -3.32
C ARG A 13 11.34 9.29 -3.08
N ILE A 14 10.90 9.00 -1.86
CA ILE A 14 10.20 7.75 -1.53
C ILE A 14 8.92 7.64 -2.34
N ILE A 15 8.12 8.72 -2.34
CA ILE A 15 6.86 8.78 -3.08
C ILE A 15 7.10 8.64 -4.59
N GLU A 16 8.04 9.39 -5.14
CA GLU A 16 8.38 9.33 -6.57
C GLU A 16 8.81 7.92 -7.00
N ALA A 17 9.66 7.25 -6.21
CA ALA A 17 10.10 5.89 -6.50
C ALA A 17 8.94 4.86 -6.43
N LEU A 18 8.04 5.01 -5.46
CA LEU A 18 6.85 4.16 -5.36
C LEU A 18 5.92 4.35 -6.56
N VAL A 19 5.65 5.60 -6.97
CA VAL A 19 4.83 5.91 -8.15
C VAL A 19 5.46 5.34 -9.40
N GLN A 20 6.76 5.53 -9.58
CA GLN A 20 7.47 4.97 -10.73
C GLN A 20 7.35 3.44 -10.77
N ARG A 21 7.47 2.76 -9.62
CA ARG A 21 7.31 1.30 -9.56
C ARG A 21 5.87 0.87 -9.86
N TYR A 22 4.88 1.60 -9.37
CA TYR A 22 3.46 1.37 -9.68
C TYR A 22 3.20 1.47 -11.18
N GLU A 23 3.69 2.52 -11.84
CA GLU A 23 3.55 2.71 -13.29
C GLU A 23 4.22 1.59 -14.09
N ILE A 24 5.41 1.15 -13.68
CA ILE A 24 6.11 0.01 -14.29
C ILE A 24 5.26 -1.26 -14.17
N ASN A 25 4.80 -1.59 -12.96
CA ASN A 25 3.98 -2.78 -12.73
C ASN A 25 2.68 -2.73 -13.55
N ARG A 26 2.02 -1.56 -13.60
CA ARG A 26 0.77 -1.38 -14.35
C ARG A 26 0.97 -1.55 -15.86
N ALA A 27 2.08 -1.04 -16.40
CA ALA A 27 2.41 -1.21 -17.81
C ALA A 27 2.74 -2.65 -18.19
N GLU A 28 3.37 -3.41 -17.28
CA GLU A 28 3.60 -4.85 -17.46
C GLU A 28 2.27 -5.61 -17.48
N GLU A 29 1.37 -5.38 -16.52
CA GLU A 29 0.04 -5.99 -16.46
C GLU A 29 -0.81 -5.70 -17.71
N GLU A 30 -0.85 -4.45 -18.18
CA GLU A 30 -1.58 -4.06 -19.40
C GLU A 30 -0.99 -4.72 -20.67
N GLY A 31 0.32 -5.02 -20.68
CA GLY A 31 1.03 -5.66 -21.80
C GLY A 31 0.88 -7.18 -21.86
N THR A 32 0.63 -7.83 -20.71
CA THR A 32 0.27 -9.25 -20.62
C THR A 32 -1.24 -9.44 -20.74
N ALA A 33 -1.74 -9.45 -21.97
CA ALA A 33 -2.99 -10.18 -22.23
C ALA A 33 -2.75 -11.64 -21.83
N HIS A 34 -3.23 -12.08 -20.66
CA HIS A 34 -3.73 -13.44 -20.36
C HIS A 34 -3.66 -13.87 -18.87
N PHE A 35 -4.83 -14.31 -18.38
CA PHE A 35 -5.07 -15.42 -17.44
C PHE A 35 -4.52 -15.36 -16.00
N GLY A 36 -5.31 -14.81 -15.06
CA GLY A 36 -5.19 -15.12 -13.64
C GLY A 36 -6.09 -14.29 -12.75
N HIS A 37 -6.89 -14.91 -11.89
CA HIS A 37 -7.77 -14.25 -10.91
C HIS A 37 -7.03 -13.71 -9.66
N PHE A 38 -5.77 -13.32 -9.83
CA PHE A 38 -4.79 -13.02 -8.78
C PHE A 38 -3.79 -12.07 -9.46
N GLU A 39 -3.48 -10.83 -9.04
CA GLU A 39 -3.29 -10.27 -7.69
C GLU A 39 -3.31 -8.71 -7.78
N GLU A 40 -4.25 -8.02 -7.14
CA GLU A 40 -4.18 -6.54 -6.96
C GLU A 40 -2.89 -6.11 -6.20
N ASP A 41 -2.27 -7.05 -5.46
CA ASP A 41 -0.98 -6.90 -4.76
C ASP A 41 0.22 -6.78 -5.71
N LEU A 42 0.14 -7.24 -6.97
CA LEU A 42 1.26 -7.14 -7.91
C LEU A 42 1.51 -5.69 -8.36
N VAL A 43 0.46 -4.87 -8.40
CA VAL A 43 0.56 -3.50 -8.90
C VAL A 43 0.97 -2.53 -7.80
N THR A 44 0.62 -2.78 -6.54
CA THR A 44 0.76 -1.83 -5.42
C THR A 44 2.05 -2.01 -4.61
N PRO A 45 3.14 -1.28 -4.93
CA PRO A 45 4.41 -1.49 -4.25
C PRO A 45 4.39 -0.97 -2.80
N CYS A 46 5.20 -1.62 -1.97
CA CYS A 46 5.57 -1.16 -0.63
C CYS A 46 7.09 -1.02 -0.50
N VAL A 47 7.53 -0.15 0.38
CA VAL A 47 8.94 -0.02 0.79
C VAL A 47 9.06 0.07 2.32
N ASP A 48 10.06 -0.62 2.85
CA ASP A 48 10.42 -0.59 4.27
C ASP A 48 11.63 0.33 4.47
N ILE A 49 11.46 1.36 5.29
CA ILE A 49 12.46 2.41 5.54
C ILE A 49 12.90 2.34 6.99
N SER A 50 14.16 1.97 7.20
CA SER A 50 14.72 1.87 8.54
C SER A 50 15.12 3.24 9.09
N LYS A 51 15.16 3.33 10.42
CA LYS A 51 15.73 4.46 11.15
C LYS A 51 17.17 4.78 10.71
N ASP A 52 17.98 3.75 10.45
CA ASP A 52 19.37 3.91 9.99
C ASP A 52 19.43 4.52 8.59
N GLU A 53 18.52 4.13 7.69
CA GLU A 53 18.46 4.73 6.36
C GLU A 53 18.10 6.22 6.42
N ILE A 54 17.12 6.60 7.25
CA ILE A 54 16.78 8.01 7.49
C ILE A 54 17.99 8.75 8.03
N ARG A 55 18.70 8.16 9.01
CA ARG A 55 19.92 8.74 9.59
C ARG A 55 20.96 9.01 8.51
N ASP A 56 21.26 8.00 7.70
CA ASP A 56 22.34 8.04 6.71
C ASP A 56 22.01 9.00 5.56
N LYS A 57 20.74 9.07 5.13
CA LYS A 57 20.29 9.98 4.07
C LYS A 57 20.20 11.43 4.54
N THR A 58 19.85 11.68 5.79
CA THR A 58 19.68 13.04 6.34
C THR A 58 20.96 13.57 7.01
N GLY A 59 21.90 12.69 7.33
CA GLY A 59 23.14 13.01 8.05
C GLY A 59 22.92 13.35 9.52
N ARG A 60 21.81 12.89 10.11
CA ARG A 60 21.57 13.00 11.55
C ARG A 60 22.51 12.09 12.31
N SER A 61 22.89 12.44 13.54
CA SER A 61 23.62 11.52 14.43
C SER A 61 22.71 10.45 15.01
N ASP A 62 21.45 10.81 15.29
CA ASP A 62 20.40 9.92 15.75
C ASP A 62 19.03 10.37 15.23
N VAL A 63 18.14 9.41 15.05
CA VAL A 63 16.77 9.60 14.58
C VAL A 63 15.82 9.19 15.70
N ARG A 64 15.22 10.19 16.35
CA ARG A 64 14.30 9.94 17.47
C ARG A 64 12.98 9.39 16.97
N LYS A 65 12.25 8.70 17.84
CA LYS A 65 10.90 8.19 17.53
C LYS A 65 9.94 9.28 17.03
N VAL A 66 10.05 10.51 17.54
CA VAL A 66 9.25 11.65 17.05
C VAL A 66 9.47 11.95 15.57
N VAL A 67 10.71 11.81 15.08
CA VAL A 67 11.04 11.98 13.67
C VAL A 67 10.39 10.85 12.85
N MET A 68 10.47 9.61 13.33
CA MET A 68 9.82 8.48 12.67
C MET A 68 8.30 8.69 12.55
N THR A 69 7.66 9.20 13.61
CA THR A 69 6.24 9.55 13.60
C THR A 69 5.93 10.66 12.60
N GLN A 70 6.76 11.69 12.51
CA GLN A 70 6.60 12.75 11.51
C GLN A 70 6.72 12.23 10.07
N TYR A 71 7.58 11.24 9.82
CA TYR A 71 7.65 10.57 8.52
C TYR A 71 6.38 9.80 8.21
N VAL A 72 5.84 9.06 9.19
CA VAL A 72 4.55 8.35 9.02
C VAL A 72 3.44 9.33 8.67
N GLU A 73 3.34 10.46 9.37
CA GLU A 73 2.33 11.49 9.12
C GLU A 73 2.50 12.12 7.73
N ALA A 74 3.74 12.46 7.34
CA ALA A 74 4.02 13.08 6.05
C ALA A 74 3.79 12.13 4.85
N LEU A 75 4.04 10.83 5.03
CA LEU A 75 3.90 9.81 3.99
C LEU A 75 2.49 9.21 3.94
N SER A 76 1.69 9.37 5.00
CA SER A 76 0.27 9.01 5.01
C SER A 76 -0.57 10.10 4.36
N ARG A 77 -0.81 9.97 3.05
CA ARG A 77 -1.53 10.94 2.22
C ARG A 77 -2.41 10.20 1.21
N PRO A 78 -3.42 10.83 0.58
CA PRO A 78 -4.29 10.14 -0.37
C PRO A 78 -3.51 9.33 -1.40
N GLY A 79 -3.83 8.03 -1.54
CA GLY A 79 -3.14 7.07 -2.40
C GLY A 79 -1.93 6.38 -1.77
N PHE A 80 -1.55 6.73 -0.54
CA PHE A 80 -0.42 6.16 0.19
C PHE A 80 -0.77 5.88 1.65
N THR A 81 -0.37 4.71 2.13
CA THR A 81 -0.41 4.38 3.56
C THR A 81 1.00 4.31 4.10
N ALA A 82 1.22 4.86 5.30
CA ALA A 82 2.45 4.66 6.03
C ALA A 82 2.17 4.23 7.47
N HIS A 83 2.98 3.33 8.00
CA HIS A 83 2.87 2.90 9.40
C HIS A 83 4.21 2.38 9.94
N MET A 84 4.37 2.45 11.25
CA MET A 84 5.49 1.81 11.94
C MET A 84 5.25 0.31 12.05
N LEU A 85 6.25 -0.50 11.72
CA LEU A 85 6.18 -1.94 11.95
C LEU A 85 6.27 -2.24 13.47
N PRO A 86 5.38 -3.08 14.03
CA PRO A 86 5.39 -3.40 15.45
C PRO A 86 6.73 -3.96 15.92
N GLY A 87 7.28 -3.38 16.98
CA GLY A 87 8.55 -3.81 17.57
C GLY A 87 9.79 -3.54 16.72
N LYS A 88 9.67 -2.76 15.63
CA LYS A 88 10.77 -2.41 14.74
C LYS A 88 10.85 -0.90 14.53
N ASP A 89 12.06 -0.37 14.41
CA ASP A 89 12.31 1.02 14.00
C ASP A 89 12.30 1.13 12.47
N ILE A 90 11.19 0.67 11.86
CA ILE A 90 10.98 0.61 10.42
C ILE A 90 9.61 1.18 10.08
N ILE A 91 9.57 2.06 9.08
CA ILE A 91 8.35 2.60 8.49
C ILE A 91 8.07 1.83 7.21
N ARG A 92 6.87 1.24 7.10
CA ARG A 92 6.37 0.70 5.85
C ARG A 92 5.52 1.74 5.15
N VAL A 93 5.80 1.98 3.87
CA VAL A 93 5.04 2.89 3.01
C VAL A 93 4.55 2.11 1.81
N CYS A 94 3.25 2.16 1.51
CA CYS A 94 2.63 1.44 0.41
C CYS A 94 1.74 2.37 -0.42
N ILE A 95 1.62 2.11 -1.71
CA ILE A 95 0.54 2.67 -2.53
C ILE A 95 -0.75 1.92 -2.21
N GLU A 96 -1.86 2.64 -2.04
CA GLU A 96 -3.18 2.03 -1.85
C GLU A 96 -3.70 1.43 -3.16
N PRO A 97 -4.30 0.23 -3.15
CA PRO A 97 -4.95 -0.33 -4.33
C PRO A 97 -6.14 0.53 -4.76
N GLU A 98 -6.27 0.72 -6.07
CA GLU A 98 -7.47 1.30 -6.66
C GLU A 98 -8.64 0.34 -6.41
N ARG A 99 -9.56 0.73 -5.53
CA ARG A 99 -10.77 -0.07 -5.29
C ARG A 99 -11.68 0.01 -6.49
N THR A 100 -11.98 -1.13 -7.09
CA THR A 100 -13.00 -1.23 -8.13
C THR A 100 -14.38 -0.87 -7.55
N PRO A 101 -15.20 -0.05 -8.24
CA PRO A 101 -16.53 0.33 -7.76
C PRO A 101 -17.46 -0.86 -7.48
N ASP A 102 -17.25 -1.97 -8.21
CA ASP A 102 -18.04 -3.20 -8.07
C ASP A 102 -17.79 -3.92 -6.74
N ASN A 103 -16.68 -3.64 -6.07
CA ASN A 103 -16.34 -4.16 -4.74
C ASN A 103 -16.56 -3.11 -3.62
N MET A 104 -17.28 -2.03 -3.92
CA MET A 104 -17.69 -1.01 -2.95
C MET A 104 -19.16 -1.15 -2.58
N PHE A 105 -19.41 -1.50 -1.32
CA PHE A 105 -20.76 -1.63 -0.77
C PHE A 105 -21.23 -0.31 -0.16
N ARG A 106 -22.47 0.08 -0.46
CA ARG A 106 -23.06 1.34 0.01
C ARG A 106 -23.41 1.34 1.50
N SER A 107 -23.49 0.15 2.12
CA SER A 107 -23.76 -0.03 3.54
C SER A 107 -23.27 -1.40 4.02
N LEU A 108 -23.20 -1.57 5.35
CA LEU A 108 -22.95 -2.87 5.96
C LEU A 108 -24.02 -3.89 5.55
N ASP A 109 -25.28 -3.49 5.53
CA ASP A 109 -26.39 -4.39 5.14
C ASP A 109 -26.24 -4.88 3.69
N ALA A 110 -25.85 -4.00 2.76
CA ALA A 110 -25.62 -4.36 1.37
C ALA A 110 -24.45 -5.34 1.20
N LEU A 111 -23.39 -5.19 2.01
CA LEU A 111 -22.29 -6.16 2.07
C LEU A 111 -22.77 -7.52 2.60
N VAL A 112 -23.55 -7.52 3.68
CA VAL A 112 -24.07 -8.76 4.28
C VAL A 112 -25.01 -9.49 3.32
N GLU A 113 -25.89 -8.76 2.63
CA GLU A 113 -26.79 -9.31 1.61
C GLU A 113 -26.00 -9.95 0.46
N SER A 114 -25.04 -9.22 -0.12
CA SER A 114 -24.19 -9.73 -1.21
C SER A 114 -23.36 -10.96 -0.79
N ASN A 115 -22.82 -10.98 0.43
CA ASN A 115 -22.10 -12.13 0.97
C ASN A 115 -23.01 -13.36 1.07
N ASN A 116 -24.24 -13.19 1.56
CA ASN A 116 -25.19 -14.30 1.68
C ASN A 116 -25.55 -14.87 0.31
N GLU A 117 -25.75 -14.02 -0.70
CA GLU A 117 -26.02 -14.47 -2.08
C GLU A 117 -24.86 -15.27 -2.68
N MET A 118 -23.62 -14.83 -2.45
CA MET A 118 -22.42 -15.55 -2.92
C MET A 118 -22.25 -16.91 -2.23
N ILE A 119 -22.47 -16.98 -0.92
CA ILE A 119 -22.39 -18.24 -0.16
C ILE A 119 -23.38 -19.27 -0.70
N ILE A 120 -24.62 -18.83 -0.99
CA ILE A 120 -25.66 -19.70 -1.54
C ILE A 120 -25.25 -20.22 -2.93
N LYS A 121 -24.73 -19.36 -3.81
CA LYS A 121 -24.27 -19.77 -5.15
C LYS A 121 -23.16 -20.82 -5.07
N GLN A 122 -22.15 -20.62 -4.22
CA GLN A 122 -21.06 -21.58 -4.04
C GLN A 122 -21.53 -22.93 -3.48
N GLN A 123 -22.54 -22.94 -2.61
CA GLN A 123 -23.13 -24.17 -2.08
C GLN A 123 -23.93 -24.94 -3.13
N ILE A 124 -24.58 -24.25 -4.09
CA ILE A 124 -25.32 -24.89 -5.18
C ILE A 124 -24.34 -25.47 -6.21
N GLU A 125 -23.32 -24.72 -6.61
CA GLU A 125 -22.31 -25.16 -7.59
C GLU A 125 -21.50 -26.37 -7.09
N SER A 126 -21.25 -26.47 -5.78
CA SER A 126 -20.59 -27.63 -5.17
C SER A 126 -21.48 -28.88 -5.04
N HIS A 127 -22.79 -28.77 -5.26
CA HIS A 127 -23.73 -29.90 -5.24
C HIS A 127 -24.03 -30.48 -6.63
N ASP A 128 -23.73 -29.77 -7.73
CA ASP A 128 -23.93 -30.25 -9.11
C ASP A 128 -22.71 -31.00 -9.69
N GLU A 129 -21.56 -31.00 -9.01
CA GLU A 129 -20.35 -31.78 -9.39
C GLU A 129 -20.23 -33.15 -8.70
N GLY A 130 -21.29 -33.61 -8.00
CA GLY A 130 -21.34 -34.87 -7.22
C GLY A 130 -22.05 -36.04 -7.89
#